data_AF-A0A8J3E6T4-F1
#
_entry.id   AF-A0A8J3E6T4-F1
#
_cell.length_a   1.000
_cell.length_b   1.000
_cell.length_c   1.000
_cell.angle_alpha   90.00
_cell.angle_beta   90.00
_cell.angle_gamma   90.00
#
_symmetry.space_group_name_H-M   'P 1'
#
loop_
_entity.id
_entity.type
_entity.pdbx_description
1 polymer ?
#
loop_
_entity_poly.entity_id
_entity_poly.type
_entity_poly.pdbx_seq_one_letter_code
_entity_poly.pdbx_strand_id
1 'polypeptide(L)'
;MRRSHVIFAACALATGILPLAPARADGDTETRLREALRSAISQVRSLEDQQAALQAKQAESDKQNEALRQQVDGLTKQLAEGSGAKPASHKGEDQAAYEQAVAEFNRKISAQNDAIGKMGETLDKWKAAYNEAATVARAKEAERAQLAGKVDGLGKRAESCEAKNTALFKLGNEILDRYAGVDIGDALGASEPFIGTKRVELQNIAQDYQDKLLDQKATP
;
A
#
# COMPACT_ATOMS: atom_id res chain seq x y z
N MET A 1 55.29 27.30 4.00
CA MET A 1 54.34 27.30 2.87
C MET A 1 53.01 26.69 3.35
N ARG A 2 51.90 27.42 3.14
CA ARG A 2 50.46 27.04 3.22
C ARG A 2 49.98 26.44 4.57
N ARG A 3 49.40 27.21 5.53
CA ARG A 3 48.06 27.87 5.59
C ARG A 3 46.90 26.92 5.24
N SER A 4 45.77 26.81 5.94
CA SER A 4 45.27 27.28 7.24
C SER A 4 43.73 27.08 7.27
N HIS A 5 43.21 26.66 8.42
CA HIS A 5 41.95 27.10 9.07
C HIS A 5 40.55 26.64 8.58
N VAL A 6 39.93 25.91 9.52
CA VAL A 6 38.51 25.89 9.92
C VAL A 6 37.89 27.28 9.92
N ILE A 7 36.69 27.43 9.32
CA ILE A 7 35.80 28.59 9.53
C ILE A 7 34.36 28.09 9.67
N PHE A 8 33.78 28.42 10.83
CA PHE A 8 32.36 28.43 11.16
C PHE A 8 31.65 29.50 10.31
N ALA A 9 30.49 29.19 9.71
CA ALA A 9 29.61 30.21 9.13
C ALA A 9 28.14 29.83 9.34
N ALA A 10 27.50 30.55 10.25
CA ALA A 10 26.05 30.66 10.37
C ALA A 10 25.53 31.63 9.29
N CYS A 11 24.43 31.30 8.60
CA CYS A 11 23.67 32.25 7.77
C CYS A 11 22.19 31.87 7.65
N ALA A 12 21.36 32.68 8.31
CA ALA A 12 20.07 33.23 7.88
C ALA A 12 18.98 32.32 7.27
N LEU A 13 17.98 31.99 8.09
CA LEU A 13 16.62 31.66 7.65
C LEU A 13 15.91 32.96 7.24
N ALA A 14 15.88 33.23 5.93
CA ALA A 14 15.08 34.30 5.34
C ALA A 14 13.68 33.77 4.98
N THR A 15 12.68 34.45 5.50
CA THR A 15 11.27 34.36 5.15
C THR A 15 11.06 34.64 3.65
N GLY A 16 10.57 33.64 2.92
CA GLY A 16 10.18 33.75 1.51
C GLY A 16 8.71 33.40 1.33
N ILE A 17 7.92 34.39 0.92
CA ILE A 17 6.49 34.32 0.61
C ILE A 17 6.23 33.24 -0.46
N LEU A 18 5.37 32.27 -0.16
CA LEU A 18 4.89 31.28 -1.13
C LEU A 18 3.94 31.94 -2.14
N PRO A 19 4.19 31.87 -3.45
CA PRO A 19 3.14 32.08 -4.43
C PRO A 19 2.20 30.85 -4.43
N LEU A 20 0.91 31.10 -4.23
CA LEU A 20 -0.16 30.12 -4.38
C LEU A 20 -0.26 29.74 -5.87
N ALA A 21 0.40 28.65 -6.26
CA ALA A 21 0.22 28.04 -7.57
C ALA A 21 -1.08 27.20 -7.57
N PRO A 22 -1.87 27.22 -8.66
CA PRO A 22 -3.12 26.48 -8.73
C PRO A 22 -2.84 24.97 -8.79
N ALA A 23 -3.74 24.20 -8.17
CA ALA A 23 -3.76 22.75 -8.14
C ALA A 23 -3.77 22.16 -9.57
N ARG A 24 -2.59 21.85 -10.10
CA ARG A 24 -2.38 21.03 -11.31
C ARG A 24 -1.54 19.78 -11.03
N ALA A 25 -1.47 19.36 -9.76
CA ALA A 25 -0.67 18.23 -9.32
C ALA A 25 -1.42 16.88 -9.28
N ASP A 26 -2.76 16.84 -9.37
CA ASP A 26 -3.52 15.60 -9.15
C ASP A 26 -3.40 14.58 -10.29
N GLY A 27 -3.45 15.01 -11.56
CA GLY A 27 -3.39 14.07 -12.69
C GLY A 27 -2.04 13.37 -12.84
N ASP A 28 -0.93 14.11 -12.67
CA ASP A 28 0.42 13.56 -12.84
C ASP A 28 0.81 12.65 -11.66
N THR A 29 0.32 12.94 -10.45
CA THR A 29 0.53 12.09 -9.28
C THR A 29 -0.31 10.81 -9.34
N GLU A 30 -1.58 10.87 -9.76
CA GLU A 30 -2.42 9.68 -9.94
C GLU A 30 -1.84 8.74 -11.00
N THR A 31 -1.37 9.28 -12.12
CA THR A 31 -0.79 8.48 -13.20
C THR A 31 0.49 7.77 -12.73
N ARG A 32 1.35 8.47 -11.97
CA ARG A 32 2.54 7.87 -11.35
C ARG A 32 2.19 6.79 -10.31
N LEU A 33 1.14 6.98 -9.52
CA LEU A 33 0.69 5.98 -8.54
C LEU A 33 0.15 4.72 -9.22
N ARG A 34 -0.63 4.87 -10.30
CA ARG A 34 -1.10 3.73 -11.10
C ARG A 34 0.05 2.96 -11.74
N GLU A 35 1.06 3.68 -12.23
CA GLU A 35 2.23 3.04 -12.83
C GLU A 35 3.12 2.35 -11.78
N ALA A 36 3.30 2.98 -10.61
CA ALA A 36 3.97 2.36 -9.47
C ALA A 36 3.24 1.09 -9.00
N LEU A 37 1.90 1.09 -8.99
CA LEU A 37 1.10 -0.09 -8.65
C LEU A 37 1.24 -1.20 -9.69
N ARG A 38 1.19 -0.89 -11.00
CA ARG A 38 1.44 -1.89 -12.06
C ARG A 38 2.83 -2.49 -11.95
N SER A 39 3.84 -1.64 -11.71
CA SER A 39 5.21 -2.08 -11.48
C SER A 39 5.31 -3.02 -10.27
N ALA A 40 4.70 -2.65 -9.13
CA ALA A 40 4.66 -3.49 -7.94
C ALA A 40 3.97 -4.84 -8.20
N ILE A 41 2.84 -4.87 -8.91
CA ILE A 41 2.15 -6.12 -9.27
C ILE A 41 3.02 -7.00 -10.17
N SER A 42 3.74 -6.41 -11.13
CA SER A 42 4.66 -7.15 -12.00
C SER A 42 5.86 -7.73 -11.23
N GLN A 43 6.39 -6.97 -10.26
CA GLN A 43 7.43 -7.44 -9.36
C GLN A 43 6.93 -8.61 -8.50
N VAL A 44 5.74 -8.51 -7.92
CA VAL A 44 5.12 -9.59 -7.14
C VAL A 44 5.01 -10.88 -7.96
N ARG A 45 4.51 -10.81 -9.21
CA ARG A 45 4.43 -12.00 -10.08
C ARG A 45 5.80 -12.57 -10.42
N SER A 46 6.76 -11.72 -10.78
CA SER A 46 8.13 -12.16 -11.04
C SER A 46 8.77 -12.83 -9.82
N LEU A 47 8.44 -12.37 -8.61
CA LEU A 47 8.93 -12.95 -7.37
C LEU A 47 8.28 -14.31 -7.08
N GLU A 48 6.98 -14.46 -7.34
CA GLU A 48 6.27 -15.74 -7.25
C GLU A 48 6.87 -16.77 -8.22
N ASP A 49 7.15 -16.37 -9.46
CA ASP A 49 7.79 -17.23 -10.46
C ASP A 49 9.20 -17.66 -10.03
N GLN A 50 10.00 -16.74 -9.47
CA GLN A 50 11.32 -17.05 -8.93
C GLN A 50 11.24 -18.01 -7.73
N GLN A 51 10.27 -17.82 -6.83
CA GLN A 51 10.03 -18.72 -5.71
C GLN A 51 9.69 -20.13 -6.21
N ALA A 52 8.76 -20.24 -7.16
CA ALA A 52 8.38 -21.52 -7.74
C ALA A 52 9.57 -22.22 -8.41
N ALA A 53 10.40 -21.47 -9.14
CA ALA A 53 11.62 -21.99 -9.77
C ALA A 53 12.67 -22.47 -8.75
N LEU A 54 12.89 -21.71 -7.67
CA LEU A 54 13.80 -22.12 -6.60
C LEU A 54 13.30 -23.37 -5.88
N GLN A 55 12.00 -23.46 -5.63
CA GLN A 55 11.38 -24.61 -4.97
C GLN A 55 11.43 -25.86 -5.85
N ALA A 56 11.28 -25.73 -7.17
CA ALA A 56 11.48 -26.82 -8.12
C ALA A 56 12.94 -27.30 -8.17
N LYS A 57 13.91 -26.37 -8.19
CA LYS A 57 15.34 -26.71 -8.11
C LYS A 57 15.70 -27.43 -6.82
N GLN A 58 15.09 -27.03 -5.71
CA GLN A 58 15.28 -27.71 -4.43
C GLN A 58 14.81 -29.16 -4.51
N ALA A 59 13.58 -29.40 -4.98
CA ALA A 59 13.02 -30.75 -5.09
C ALA A 59 13.83 -31.64 -6.05
N GLU A 60 14.39 -31.08 -7.12
CA GLU A 60 15.28 -31.82 -8.03
C GLU A 60 16.61 -32.17 -7.36
N SER A 61 17.22 -31.24 -6.61
CA SER A 61 18.44 -31.50 -5.85
C SER A 61 18.23 -32.57 -4.76
N ASP A 62 17.07 -32.57 -4.11
CA ASP A 62 16.71 -33.55 -3.08
C ASP A 62 16.62 -34.96 -3.69
N LYS A 63 15.96 -35.10 -4.85
CA LYS A 63 15.89 -36.37 -5.59
C LYS A 63 17.26 -36.89 -6.01
N GLN A 64 18.14 -36.00 -6.49
CA GLN A 64 19.50 -36.38 -6.87
C GLN A 64 20.30 -36.88 -5.66
N ASN A 65 20.10 -36.27 -4.48
CA ASN A 65 20.74 -36.74 -3.25
C ASN A 65 20.21 -38.10 -2.79
N GLU A 66 18.90 -38.35 -2.87
CA GLU A 66 18.34 -39.67 -2.58
C GLU A 66 18.88 -40.74 -3.53
N ALA A 67 18.97 -40.45 -4.83
CA ALA A 67 19.52 -41.38 -5.82
C ALA A 67 21.01 -41.69 -5.56
N LEU A 68 21.81 -40.68 -5.24
CA LEU A 68 23.22 -40.84 -4.89
C LEU A 68 23.40 -41.64 -3.59
N ARG A 69 22.55 -41.42 -2.58
CA ARG A 69 22.55 -42.21 -1.33
C ARG A 69 22.22 -43.68 -1.60
N GLN A 70 21.23 -43.96 -2.43
CA GLN A 70 20.88 -45.34 -2.81
C GLN A 70 22.01 -46.04 -3.56
N GLN A 71 22.75 -45.34 -4.43
CA GLN A 71 23.94 -45.90 -5.08
C GLN A 71 25.03 -46.24 -4.06
N VAL A 72 25.28 -45.38 -3.07
CA VAL A 72 26.25 -45.65 -1.99
C VAL A 72 25.84 -46.89 -1.20
N ASP A 73 24.58 -46.97 -0.79
CA ASP A 73 24.08 -48.12 -0.04
C ASP A 73 24.16 -49.42 -0.87
N GLY A 74 23.87 -49.34 -2.17
CA GLY A 74 23.96 -50.46 -3.10
C GLY A 74 25.40 -50.95 -3.30
N LEU A 75 26.34 -50.04 -3.59
CA LEU A 75 27.77 -50.37 -3.74
C LEU A 75 28.37 -50.88 -2.44
N THR A 76 27.99 -50.31 -1.30
CA THR A 76 28.45 -50.75 0.03
C THR A 76 27.98 -52.18 0.33
N LYS A 77 26.72 -52.52 0.00
CA LYS A 77 26.18 -53.88 0.16
C LYS A 77 26.86 -54.89 -0.77
N GLN A 78 27.05 -54.54 -2.05
CA GLN A 78 27.78 -55.39 -3.00
C GLN A 78 29.22 -55.68 -2.53
N LEU A 79 29.85 -54.72 -1.85
CA LEU A 79 31.19 -54.89 -1.28
C LEU A 79 31.19 -55.83 -0.06
N ALA A 80 30.19 -55.69 0.82
CA ALA A 80 30.00 -56.58 1.96
C ALA A 80 29.70 -58.03 1.52
N GLU A 81 28.96 -58.20 0.42
CA GLU A 81 28.66 -59.50 -0.17
C GLU A 81 29.85 -60.09 -0.94
N GLY A 82 30.61 -59.28 -1.68
CA GLY A 82 31.79 -59.69 -2.46
C GLY A 82 33.03 -60.01 -1.59
N SER A 83 33.11 -59.45 -0.38
CA SER A 83 34.20 -59.74 0.56
C SER A 83 34.01 -61.07 1.32
N GLY A 84 32.87 -61.76 1.14
CA GLY A 84 32.55 -63.05 1.74
C GLY A 84 33.28 -64.28 1.18
N ALA A 85 34.09 -64.17 0.11
CA ALA A 85 34.79 -65.32 -0.46
C ALA A 85 36.21 -65.01 -0.97
N LYS A 86 37.20 -65.45 -0.15
CA LYS A 86 38.63 -65.74 -0.43
C LYS A 86 39.58 -64.58 -0.82
N PRO A 87 40.77 -64.46 -0.19
CA PRO A 87 41.87 -63.63 -0.66
C PRO A 87 42.74 -64.41 -1.64
N ALA A 88 42.76 -63.99 -2.91
CA ALA A 88 43.82 -64.32 -3.83
C ALA A 88 44.16 -63.08 -4.67
N SER A 89 45.26 -62.44 -4.28
CA SER A 89 46.23 -61.78 -5.17
C SER A 89 46.01 -60.36 -5.72
N HIS A 90 44.92 -59.64 -5.44
CA HIS A 90 44.77 -58.22 -5.88
C HIS A 90 44.31 -57.21 -4.80
N LYS A 91 44.27 -57.60 -3.51
CA LYS A 91 43.50 -56.90 -2.46
C LYS A 91 44.05 -55.58 -1.88
N GLY A 92 45.23 -55.11 -2.28
CA GLY A 92 45.83 -53.92 -1.66
C GLY A 92 45.43 -52.59 -2.31
N GLU A 93 45.60 -52.49 -3.63
CA GLU A 93 45.43 -51.23 -4.37
C GLU A 93 43.97 -50.97 -4.74
N ASP A 94 43.21 -52.01 -5.11
CA ASP A 94 41.80 -51.89 -5.49
C ASP A 94 40.89 -51.56 -4.30
N GLN A 95 41.17 -52.08 -3.09
CA GLN A 95 40.41 -51.73 -1.88
C GLN A 95 40.69 -50.29 -1.43
N ALA A 96 41.95 -49.85 -1.47
CA ALA A 96 42.31 -48.48 -1.10
C ALA A 96 41.74 -47.45 -2.08
N ALA A 97 41.77 -47.74 -3.39
CA ALA A 97 41.13 -46.91 -4.41
C ALA A 97 39.60 -46.84 -4.22
N TYR A 98 38.97 -47.95 -3.82
CA TYR A 98 37.54 -47.99 -3.51
C TYR A 98 37.17 -47.21 -2.25
N GLU A 99 37.91 -47.38 -1.15
CA GLU A 99 37.68 -46.64 0.09
C GLU A 99 37.85 -45.13 -0.13
N GLN A 100 38.84 -44.73 -0.94
CA GLN A 100 38.99 -43.34 -1.39
C GLN A 100 37.79 -42.87 -2.21
N ALA A 101 37.29 -43.67 -3.15
CA ALA A 101 36.11 -43.34 -3.94
C ALA A 101 34.86 -43.16 -3.06
N VAL A 102 34.61 -44.07 -2.11
CA VAL A 102 33.49 -43.98 -1.16
C VAL A 102 33.64 -42.76 -0.24
N ALA A 103 34.84 -42.49 0.26
CA ALA A 103 35.09 -41.30 1.08
C ALA A 103 34.90 -39.99 0.31
N GLU A 104 35.34 -39.93 -0.95
CA GLU A 104 35.15 -38.77 -1.82
C GLU A 104 33.67 -38.57 -2.18
N PHE A 105 32.94 -39.67 -2.41
CA PHE A 105 31.51 -39.63 -2.69
C PHE A 105 30.69 -39.20 -1.46
N ASN A 106 31.02 -39.71 -0.27
CA ASN A 106 30.40 -39.28 0.99
C ASN A 106 30.66 -37.80 1.27
N ARG A 107 31.87 -37.28 0.95
CA ARG A 107 32.15 -35.84 1.01
C ARG A 107 31.27 -35.05 0.03
N LYS A 108 31.07 -35.54 -1.20
CA LYS A 108 30.18 -34.91 -2.18
C LYS A 108 28.72 -34.90 -1.71
N ILE A 109 28.23 -35.98 -1.11
CA ILE A 109 26.87 -36.06 -0.53
C ILE A 109 26.73 -35.08 0.64
N SER A 110 27.71 -35.01 1.54
CA SER A 110 27.69 -34.05 2.65
C SER A 110 27.66 -32.61 2.15
N ALA A 111 28.53 -32.26 1.20
CA ALA A 111 28.57 -30.93 0.61
C ALA A 111 27.28 -30.55 -0.12
N GLN A 112 26.62 -31.51 -0.80
CA GLN A 112 25.31 -31.29 -1.42
C GLN A 112 24.20 -31.09 -0.38
N ASN A 113 24.18 -31.88 0.70
CA ASN A 113 23.19 -31.68 1.77
C ASN A 113 23.36 -30.31 2.45
N ASP A 114 24.59 -29.85 2.64
CA ASP A 114 24.86 -28.50 3.17
C ASP A 114 24.38 -27.41 2.19
N ALA A 115 24.54 -27.61 0.89
CA ALA A 115 24.05 -26.69 -0.14
C ALA A 115 22.51 -26.65 -0.17
N ILE A 116 21.86 -27.81 -0.06
CA ILE A 116 20.40 -27.95 0.09
C ILE A 116 19.90 -27.20 1.31
N GLY A 117 20.57 -27.36 2.46
CA GLY A 117 20.21 -26.66 3.71
C GLY A 117 20.28 -25.14 3.54
N LYS A 118 21.37 -24.64 2.98
CA LYS A 118 21.54 -23.20 2.68
C LYS A 118 20.50 -22.67 1.70
N MET A 119 20.14 -23.47 0.70
CA MET A 119 19.16 -23.08 -0.29
C MET A 119 17.75 -23.06 0.30
N GLY A 120 17.42 -24.00 1.20
CA GLY A 120 16.20 -23.98 2.01
C GLY A 120 16.10 -22.74 2.91
N GLU A 121 17.15 -22.42 3.68
CA GLU A 121 17.20 -21.20 4.50
C GLU A 121 17.02 -19.92 3.67
N THR A 122 17.61 -19.89 2.48
CA THR A 122 17.46 -18.75 1.57
C THR A 122 16.01 -18.65 1.10
N LEU A 123 15.38 -19.78 0.76
CA LEU A 123 13.98 -19.85 0.33
C LEU A 123 13.03 -19.36 1.43
N ASP A 124 13.28 -19.74 2.68
CA ASP A 124 12.48 -19.28 3.82
C ASP A 124 12.62 -17.77 4.08
N LYS A 125 13.84 -17.23 3.98
CA LYS A 125 14.08 -15.78 4.06
C LYS A 125 13.35 -15.03 2.94
N TRP A 126 13.39 -15.56 1.71
CA TRP A 126 12.68 -15.00 0.56
C TRP A 126 11.16 -15.02 0.76
N LYS A 127 10.60 -16.14 1.23
CA LYS A 127 9.17 -16.25 1.58
C LYS A 127 8.76 -15.25 2.65
N ALA A 128 9.57 -15.09 3.70
CA ALA A 128 9.31 -14.14 4.77
C ALA A 128 9.27 -12.70 4.24
N ALA A 129 10.28 -12.31 3.46
CA ALA A 129 10.35 -10.97 2.85
C ALA A 129 9.19 -10.71 1.88
N TYR A 130 8.80 -11.72 1.08
CA TYR A 130 7.65 -11.62 0.19
C TYR A 130 6.35 -11.39 0.97
N ASN A 131 6.10 -12.20 2.01
CA ASN A 131 4.90 -12.06 2.84
C ASN A 131 4.84 -10.71 3.55
N GLU A 132 5.98 -10.19 4.01
CA GLU A 132 6.09 -8.87 4.60
C GLU A 132 5.74 -7.77 3.57
N ALA A 133 6.34 -7.83 2.38
CA ALA A 133 6.05 -6.89 1.29
C ALA A 133 4.58 -6.93 0.88
N ALA A 134 3.98 -8.11 0.75
CA ALA A 134 2.57 -8.29 0.43
C ALA A 134 1.66 -7.72 1.54
N THR A 135 2.04 -7.86 2.80
CA THR A 135 1.30 -7.30 3.94
C THR A 135 1.35 -5.78 3.94
N VAL A 136 2.53 -5.18 3.71
CA VAL A 136 2.70 -3.73 3.59
C VAL A 136 1.89 -3.18 2.42
N ALA A 137 1.91 -3.86 1.26
CA ALA A 137 1.13 -3.45 0.09
C ALA A 137 -0.38 -3.44 0.38
N ARG A 138 -0.90 -4.50 1.03
CA ARG A 138 -2.32 -4.56 1.43
C ARG A 138 -2.70 -3.48 2.43
N ALA A 139 -1.83 -3.21 3.41
CA ALA A 139 -2.06 -2.15 4.40
C ALA A 139 -2.12 -0.76 3.73
N LYS A 140 -1.20 -0.49 2.79
CA LYS A 140 -1.19 0.78 2.03
C LYS A 140 -2.41 0.94 1.13
N GLU A 141 -2.88 -0.12 0.49
CA GLU A 141 -4.11 -0.04 -0.30
C GLU A 141 -5.34 0.19 0.58
N ALA A 142 -5.39 -0.40 1.78
CA ALA A 142 -6.46 -0.13 2.74
C ALA A 142 -6.45 1.32 3.25
N GLU A 143 -5.28 1.87 3.59
CA GLU A 143 -5.12 3.29 3.94
C GLU A 143 -5.57 4.21 2.80
N ARG A 144 -5.17 3.89 1.55
CA ARG A 144 -5.58 4.65 0.36
C ARG A 144 -7.09 4.61 0.16
N ALA A 145 -7.73 3.45 0.30
CA ALA A 145 -9.18 3.32 0.19
C ALA A 145 -9.92 4.13 1.25
N GLN A 146 -9.43 4.14 2.49
CA GLN A 146 -9.98 4.97 3.56
C GLN A 146 -9.84 6.47 3.27
N LEU A 147 -8.66 6.91 2.80
CA LEU A 147 -8.42 8.30 2.44
C LEU A 147 -9.30 8.73 1.26
N ALA A 148 -9.44 7.89 0.24
CA ALA A 148 -10.33 8.14 -0.89
C ALA A 148 -11.79 8.31 -0.42
N GLY A 149 -12.27 7.45 0.48
CA GLY A 149 -13.61 7.59 1.07
C GLY A 149 -13.78 8.88 1.89
N LYS A 150 -12.76 9.30 2.64
CA LYS A 150 -12.78 10.58 3.36
C LYS A 150 -12.82 11.79 2.42
N VAL A 151 -12.05 11.75 1.34
CA VAL A 151 -12.04 12.81 0.32
C VAL A 151 -13.39 12.91 -0.36
N ASP A 152 -14.00 11.79 -0.76
CA ASP A 152 -15.36 11.77 -1.34
C ASP A 152 -16.40 12.33 -0.36
N GLY A 153 -16.37 11.91 0.90
CA GLY A 153 -17.27 12.42 1.94
C GLY A 153 -17.05 13.91 2.25
N LEU A 154 -15.83 14.41 2.19
CA LEU A 154 -15.51 15.84 2.29
C LEU A 154 -16.02 16.61 1.08
N GLY A 155 -15.84 16.08 -0.13
CA GLY A 155 -16.32 16.67 -1.38
C GLY A 155 -17.84 16.86 -1.36
N LYS A 156 -18.60 15.81 -1.04
CA LYS A 156 -20.06 15.88 -0.93
C LYS A 156 -20.55 16.88 0.12
N ARG A 157 -19.85 16.99 1.25
CA ARG A 157 -20.16 18.01 2.28
C ARG A 157 -19.86 19.41 1.79
N ALA A 158 -18.75 19.62 1.09
CA ALA A 158 -18.40 20.91 0.50
C ALA A 158 -19.46 21.35 -0.52
N GLU A 159 -19.85 20.45 -1.45
CA GLU A 159 -20.90 20.69 -2.43
C GLU A 159 -22.24 21.02 -1.77
N SER A 160 -22.63 20.26 -0.73
CA SER A 160 -23.87 20.54 0.01
C SER A 160 -23.83 21.89 0.73
N CYS A 161 -22.70 22.26 1.34
CA CYS A 161 -22.52 23.55 1.98
C CYS A 161 -22.57 24.70 0.99
N GLU A 162 -21.97 24.55 -0.19
CA GLU A 162 -22.00 25.55 -1.26
C GLU A 162 -23.42 25.74 -1.80
N ALA A 163 -24.16 24.65 -2.03
CA ALA A 163 -25.56 24.69 -2.44
C ALA A 163 -26.44 25.40 -1.40
N LYS A 164 -26.29 25.04 -0.11
CA LYS A 164 -27.02 25.67 1.00
C LYS A 164 -26.66 27.14 1.17
N ASN A 165 -25.39 27.51 1.04
CA ASN A 165 -24.96 28.91 1.09
C ASN A 165 -25.60 29.73 -0.04
N THR A 166 -25.60 29.19 -1.26
CA THR A 166 -26.26 29.82 -2.41
C THR A 166 -27.76 30.00 -2.16
N ALA A 167 -28.42 28.99 -1.58
CA ALA A 167 -29.83 29.07 -1.22
C ALA A 167 -30.11 30.12 -0.13
N LEU A 168 -29.27 30.17 0.92
CA LEU A 168 -29.35 31.19 1.97
C LEU A 168 -29.15 32.60 1.43
N PHE A 169 -28.22 32.80 0.50
CA PHE A 169 -28.01 34.10 -0.14
C PHE A 169 -29.25 34.54 -0.95
N LYS A 170 -29.84 33.63 -1.73
CA LYS A 170 -31.09 33.91 -2.46
C LYS A 170 -32.24 34.25 -1.52
N LEU A 171 -32.40 33.46 -0.46
CA LEU A 171 -33.43 33.69 0.56
C LEU A 171 -33.24 35.03 1.27
N GLY A 172 -32.00 35.39 1.60
CA GLY A 172 -31.67 36.68 2.19
C GLY A 172 -32.05 37.85 1.28
N ASN A 173 -31.77 37.76 -0.03
CA ASN A 173 -32.20 38.77 -0.99
C ASN A 173 -33.74 38.83 -1.11
N GLU A 174 -34.43 37.69 -1.11
CA GLU A 174 -35.90 37.66 -1.14
C GLU A 174 -36.51 38.39 0.07
N ILE A 175 -35.94 38.20 1.27
CA ILE A 175 -36.37 38.90 2.49
C ILE A 175 -36.13 40.41 2.36
N LEU A 176 -34.95 40.82 1.86
CA LEU A 176 -34.62 42.24 1.65
C LEU A 176 -35.55 42.90 0.63
N ASP A 177 -35.84 42.23 -0.50
CA ASP A 177 -36.76 42.71 -1.53
C ASP A 177 -38.19 42.88 -0.99
N ARG A 178 -38.66 41.92 -0.18
CA ARG A 178 -39.98 42.00 0.47
C ARG A 178 -40.05 43.15 1.47
N TYR A 179 -39.00 43.35 2.27
CA TYR A 179 -38.92 44.46 3.21
C TYR A 179 -38.91 45.82 2.48
N ALA A 180 -38.14 45.94 1.39
CA ALA A 180 -38.11 47.15 0.57
C ALA A 180 -39.45 47.45 -0.13
N GLY A 181 -40.18 46.42 -0.55
CA GLY A 181 -41.51 46.57 -1.16
C GLY A 181 -42.61 47.01 -0.19
N VAL A 182 -42.51 46.61 1.09
CA VAL A 182 -43.46 47.02 2.15
C VAL A 182 -43.36 48.52 2.44
N ASP A 183 -42.16 49.09 2.48
CA ASP A 183 -41.96 50.51 2.82
C ASP A 183 -42.56 51.47 1.77
N ILE A 184 -42.57 51.06 0.49
CA ILE A 184 -43.06 51.89 -0.62
C ILE A 184 -44.59 51.77 -0.80
N GLY A 185 -45.18 50.61 -0.46
CA GLY A 185 -46.60 50.33 -0.63
C GLY A 185 -47.47 50.59 0.61
N ASP A 186 -46.99 50.24 1.81
CA ASP A 186 -47.78 50.35 3.05
C ASP A 186 -47.80 51.76 3.65
N ALA A 187 -46.81 52.61 3.34
CA ALA A 187 -46.83 54.03 3.73
C ALA A 187 -48.05 54.80 3.17
N LEU A 188 -48.69 54.29 2.10
CA LEU A 188 -49.92 54.84 1.53
C LEU A 188 -51.22 54.22 2.11
N GLY A 189 -51.15 53.08 2.79
CA GLY A 189 -52.31 52.33 3.33
C GLY A 189 -52.46 52.33 4.86
N ALA A 190 -51.47 52.83 5.60
CA ALA A 190 -51.35 52.75 7.06
C ALA A 190 -52.43 53.50 7.90
N SER A 191 -53.52 53.96 7.29
CA SER A 191 -54.58 54.72 7.98
C SER A 191 -55.85 53.91 8.33
N GLU A 192 -55.85 52.57 8.16
CA GLU A 192 -57.05 51.75 8.45
C GLU A 192 -56.88 50.66 9.53
N PRO A 193 -57.92 50.41 10.38
CA PRO A 193 -57.86 49.59 11.59
C PRO A 193 -58.02 48.07 11.34
N PHE A 194 -57.28 47.48 10.39
CA PHE A 194 -57.30 46.04 10.07
C PHE A 194 -56.09 45.25 10.63
N ILE A 195 -55.66 45.57 11.86
CA ILE A 195 -54.38 45.11 12.42
C ILE A 195 -54.36 43.61 12.75
N GLY A 196 -55.52 42.99 13.03
CA GLY A 196 -55.60 41.59 13.45
C GLY A 196 -55.22 40.58 12.35
N THR A 197 -55.83 40.69 11.17
CA THR A 197 -55.57 39.80 10.03
C THR A 197 -54.19 40.05 9.43
N LYS A 198 -53.78 41.32 9.29
CA LYS A 198 -52.45 41.70 8.80
C LYS A 198 -51.31 41.21 9.71
N ARG A 199 -51.52 41.20 11.02
CA ARG A 199 -50.55 40.64 11.97
C ARG A 199 -50.37 39.13 11.80
N VAL A 200 -51.45 38.38 11.56
CA VAL A 200 -51.36 36.93 11.31
C VAL A 200 -50.67 36.65 9.98
N GLU A 201 -50.96 37.43 8.92
CA GLU A 201 -50.25 37.35 7.63
C GLU A 201 -48.74 37.57 7.80
N LEU A 202 -48.33 38.61 8.55
CA LEU A 202 -46.93 38.88 8.85
C LEU A 202 -46.26 37.78 9.69
N GLN A 203 -46.97 37.21 10.67
CA GLN A 203 -46.48 36.07 11.44
C GLN A 203 -46.28 34.83 10.57
N ASN A 204 -47.20 34.53 9.66
CA ASN A 204 -47.07 33.42 8.72
C ASN A 204 -45.86 33.61 7.79
N ILE A 205 -45.66 34.83 7.26
CA ILE A 205 -44.49 35.14 6.42
C ILE A 205 -43.19 34.98 7.21
N ALA A 206 -43.13 35.48 8.45
CA ALA A 206 -41.96 35.33 9.30
C ALA A 206 -41.66 33.86 9.61
N GLN A 207 -42.71 33.06 9.88
CA GLN A 207 -42.59 31.63 10.14
C GLN A 207 -42.12 30.87 8.89
N ASP A 208 -42.67 31.16 7.70
CA ASP A 208 -42.24 30.56 6.43
C ASP A 208 -40.75 30.83 6.16
N TYR A 209 -40.27 32.05 6.40
CA TYR A 209 -38.85 32.37 6.23
C TYR A 209 -37.97 31.71 7.30
N GLN A 210 -38.46 31.60 8.54
CA GLN A 210 -37.78 30.87 9.61
C GLN A 210 -37.62 29.39 9.25
N ASP A 211 -38.67 28.76 8.72
CA ASP A 211 -38.64 27.36 8.28
C ASP A 211 -37.65 27.17 7.11
N LYS A 212 -37.68 28.06 6.11
CA LYS A 212 -36.71 28.04 5.00
C LYS A 212 -35.25 28.23 5.46
N LEU A 213 -35.00 29.08 6.46
CA LEU A 213 -33.66 29.26 7.04
C LEU A 213 -33.17 28.01 7.78
N LEU A 214 -34.07 27.35 8.51
CA LEU A 214 -33.77 26.09 9.21
C LEU A 214 -33.45 24.96 8.23
N ASP A 215 -34.18 24.87 7.12
CA ASP A 215 -33.99 23.84 6.08
C ASP A 215 -32.60 23.95 5.39
N GLN A 216 -32.09 25.18 5.25
CA GLN A 216 -30.78 25.44 4.65
C GLN A 216 -29.63 25.43 5.65
N LYS A 217 -29.88 25.19 6.94
CA LYS A 217 -28.82 25.09 7.95
C LYS A 217 -27.91 23.91 7.63
N ALA A 218 -26.59 24.15 7.63
CA ALA A 218 -25.62 23.07 7.52
C ALA A 218 -25.67 22.19 8.77
N THR A 219 -25.84 20.89 8.56
CA THR A 219 -25.78 19.86 9.60
C THR A 219 -24.38 19.21 9.56
N PRO A 220 -23.77 18.93 10.74
CA PRO A 220 -22.42 18.40 10.83
C PRO A 220 -22.27 16.99 10.25
#